data_AF-A0A1J4XYX1-F1
#
_entry.id   AF-A0A1J4XYX1-F1
#
_cell.length_a   1.000
_cell.length_b   1.000
_cell.length_c   1.000
_cell.angle_alpha   90.00
_cell.angle_beta   90.00
_cell.angle_gamma   90.00
#
_symmetry.space_group_name_H-M   'P 1'
#
loop_
_entity.id
_entity.type
_entity.pdbx_description
1 polymer ?
#
loop_
_entity_poly.entity_id
_entity_poly.type
_entity_poly.pdbx_seq_one_letter_code
_entity_poly.pdbx_strand_id
1 'polypeptide(L)'
;MMRVARKMSWRSDKFIKLGRTKLYACMELDDDEIDALEDGGSILDITLDDMDRMTTRELKDALKKSRADSDVKDRLLQSKNKQIDDVAEENARLHGHVSEQGVSAFIQEIESEKAQILIPLMRLKNRSLAMEQQLNSEGAVDRAEYFALQAALDCVRDELAQAMDAIYNAGAEFQASVSQASMPSESGNIQ
;
A
#
# COMPACT_ATOMS: atom_id res chain seq x y z
N MET A 1 23.12 -51.02 36.48
CA MET A 1 23.89 -50.38 35.40
C MET A 1 24.49 -51.37 34.40
N MET A 2 25.24 -52.41 34.82
CA MET A 2 25.96 -53.30 33.88
C MET A 2 25.09 -54.11 32.89
N ARG A 3 23.83 -54.46 33.22
CA ARG A 3 22.93 -55.19 32.29
C ARG A 3 22.34 -54.29 31.18
N VAL A 4 21.94 -53.06 31.50
CA VAL A 4 21.41 -52.05 30.54
C VAL A 4 22.49 -51.66 29.54
N ALA A 5 23.66 -51.28 30.07
CA ALA A 5 24.79 -50.88 29.27
C ALA A 5 25.22 -52.01 28.33
N ARG A 6 25.15 -53.28 28.76
CA ARG A 6 25.46 -54.41 27.90
C ARG A 6 24.46 -54.54 26.75
N LYS A 7 23.14 -54.63 27.02
CA LYS A 7 22.08 -54.81 25.98
C LYS A 7 22.07 -53.68 24.94
N MET A 8 22.47 -52.47 25.34
CA MET A 8 22.51 -51.28 24.46
C MET A 8 23.91 -50.93 23.96
N SER A 9 24.98 -51.64 24.36
CA SER A 9 26.38 -51.26 24.05
C SER A 9 26.78 -51.46 22.59
N TRP A 10 26.08 -52.31 21.85
CA TRP A 10 26.37 -52.56 20.43
C TRP A 10 25.38 -51.87 19.48
N ARG A 11 24.44 -51.10 20.01
CA ARG A 11 23.40 -50.37 19.25
C ARG A 11 23.78 -48.89 19.08
N SER A 12 23.10 -48.15 18.21
CA SER A 12 23.55 -46.79 17.84
C SER A 12 23.63 -45.80 19.00
N ASP A 13 24.45 -44.77 18.79
CA ASP A 13 24.60 -43.61 19.68
C ASP A 13 23.28 -42.92 20.03
N LYS A 14 22.20 -43.16 19.27
CA LYS A 14 20.87 -42.60 19.52
C LYS A 14 20.28 -43.08 20.85
N PHE A 15 20.46 -44.36 21.20
CA PHE A 15 19.98 -44.90 22.47
C PHE A 15 20.84 -44.46 23.66
N ILE A 16 22.14 -44.25 23.46
CA ILE A 16 23.05 -43.76 24.50
C ILE A 16 22.65 -42.34 24.96
N LYS A 17 22.01 -41.57 24.08
CA LYS A 17 21.53 -40.21 24.36
C LYS A 17 20.16 -40.15 25.08
N LEU A 18 19.44 -41.27 25.18
CA LEU A 18 18.16 -41.35 25.89
C LEU A 18 18.34 -41.17 27.41
N GLY A 19 17.32 -40.58 28.05
CA GLY A 19 17.28 -40.47 29.51
C GLY A 19 17.20 -41.83 30.21
N ARG A 20 17.71 -41.90 31.45
CA ARG A 20 17.77 -43.14 32.27
C ARG A 20 16.44 -43.90 32.31
N THR A 21 15.33 -43.22 32.52
CA THR A 21 13.99 -43.83 32.59
C THR A 21 13.57 -44.50 31.28
N LYS A 22 13.88 -43.87 30.14
CA LYS A 22 13.55 -44.40 28.80
C LYS A 22 14.44 -45.60 28.45
N LEU A 23 15.72 -45.53 28.81
CA LEU A 23 16.64 -46.67 28.72
C LEU A 23 16.17 -47.88 29.55
N TYR A 24 15.54 -47.66 30.70
CA TYR A 24 14.96 -48.74 31.51
C TYR A 24 13.71 -49.34 30.84
N ALA A 25 12.84 -48.53 30.26
CA ALA A 25 11.67 -49.01 29.51
C ALA A 25 12.08 -49.88 28.30
N CYS A 26 13.16 -49.52 27.60
CA CYS A 26 13.70 -50.34 26.50
C CYS A 26 14.32 -51.68 26.94
N MET A 27 14.43 -51.98 28.24
CA MET A 27 14.92 -53.29 28.70
C MET A 27 13.88 -54.40 28.54
N GLU A 28 12.61 -54.04 28.67
CA GLU A 28 11.46 -54.97 28.61
C GLU A 28 11.14 -55.38 27.17
N LEU A 29 11.64 -54.63 26.19
CA LEU A 29 11.47 -54.89 24.76
C LEU A 29 12.46 -55.93 24.24
N ASP A 30 12.05 -56.69 23.23
CA ASP A 30 12.90 -57.65 22.54
C ASP A 30 13.85 -56.97 21.52
N ASP A 31 14.85 -57.71 21.04
CA ASP A 31 15.86 -57.14 20.12
C ASP A 31 15.25 -56.65 18.79
N ASP A 32 14.27 -57.37 18.24
CA ASP A 32 13.55 -56.98 17.02
C ASP A 32 12.69 -55.72 17.23
N GLU A 33 12.12 -55.57 18.43
CA GLU A 33 11.36 -54.38 18.81
C GLU A 33 12.28 -53.17 18.93
N ILE A 34 13.42 -53.32 19.61
CA ILE A 34 14.41 -52.23 19.75
C ILE A 34 14.93 -51.77 18.38
N ASP A 35 15.17 -52.69 17.45
CA ASP A 35 15.60 -52.37 16.08
C ASP A 35 14.52 -51.60 15.32
N ALA A 36 13.24 -51.96 15.49
CA ALA A 36 12.13 -51.21 14.92
C ALA A 36 12.06 -49.76 15.43
N LEU A 37 12.40 -49.50 16.71
CA LEU A 37 12.45 -48.13 17.25
C LEU A 37 13.64 -47.32 16.69
N GLU A 38 14.76 -48.00 16.42
CA GLU A 38 15.99 -47.39 15.91
C GLU A 38 15.83 -46.82 14.49
N ASP A 39 15.07 -47.56 13.67
CA ASP A 39 14.70 -47.21 12.30
C ASP A 39 13.55 -46.17 12.24
N GLY A 40 13.02 -45.75 13.39
CA GLY A 40 11.94 -44.76 13.49
C GLY A 40 10.53 -45.35 13.37
N GLY A 41 10.38 -46.66 13.58
CA GLY A 41 9.10 -47.33 13.73
C GLY A 41 8.43 -47.05 15.07
N SER A 42 7.24 -47.65 15.25
CA SER A 42 6.44 -47.58 16.47
C SER A 42 6.33 -48.96 17.10
N ILE A 43 6.40 -49.03 18.43
CA ILE A 43 6.19 -50.27 19.19
C ILE A 43 5.07 -49.97 20.19
N LEU A 44 3.99 -50.76 20.17
CA LEU A 44 2.86 -50.57 21.10
C LEU A 44 2.36 -49.11 21.16
N ASP A 45 2.35 -48.42 20.01
CA ASP A 45 1.98 -47.00 19.86
C ASP A 45 2.98 -45.98 20.46
N ILE A 46 4.20 -46.42 20.79
CA ILE A 46 5.29 -45.59 21.29
C ILE A 46 6.27 -45.33 20.14
N THR A 47 6.44 -44.05 19.78
CA THR A 47 7.45 -43.57 18.82
C THR A 47 8.42 -42.62 19.51
N LEU A 48 9.71 -42.66 19.13
CA LEU A 48 10.70 -41.69 19.59
C LEU A 48 10.62 -40.41 18.74
N ASP A 49 10.10 -39.34 19.32
CA ASP A 49 10.04 -38.03 18.69
C ASP A 49 11.43 -37.33 18.64
N ASP A 50 11.48 -36.17 17.99
CA ASP A 50 12.73 -35.39 17.87
C ASP A 50 13.25 -34.90 19.23
N MET A 51 12.37 -34.66 20.21
CA MET A 51 12.76 -34.25 21.56
C MET A 51 13.39 -35.39 22.34
N ASP A 52 12.89 -36.60 22.16
CA ASP A 52 13.34 -37.83 22.81
C ASP A 52 14.74 -38.24 22.35
N ARG A 53 15.09 -37.88 21.11
CA ARG A 53 16.40 -38.10 20.49
C ARG A 53 17.45 -37.05 20.89
N MET A 54 17.02 -35.91 21.43
CA MET A 54 17.91 -34.84 21.87
C MET A 54 18.38 -35.04 23.31
N THR A 55 19.63 -34.69 23.56
CA THR A 55 20.18 -34.60 24.90
C THR A 55 19.63 -33.37 25.64
N THR A 56 19.67 -33.41 26.98
CA THR A 56 19.26 -32.27 27.82
C THR A 56 20.03 -30.97 27.52
N ARG A 57 21.23 -31.06 26.95
CA ARG A 57 22.04 -29.91 26.53
C ARG A 57 21.52 -29.33 25.21
N GLU A 58 21.26 -30.17 24.23
CA GLU A 58 20.66 -29.78 22.95
C GLU A 58 19.27 -29.16 23.14
N LEU A 59 18.44 -29.71 24.02
CA LEU A 59 17.14 -29.13 24.38
C LEU A 59 17.27 -27.75 25.06
N LYS A 60 18.26 -27.56 25.94
CA LYS A 60 18.54 -26.26 26.56
C LYS A 60 19.04 -25.24 25.54
N ASP A 61 19.90 -25.65 24.63
CA ASP A 61 20.43 -24.78 23.57
C ASP A 61 19.33 -24.40 22.57
N ALA A 62 18.46 -25.34 22.18
CA ALA A 62 17.29 -25.09 21.36
C ALA A 62 16.30 -24.11 22.04
N LEU A 63 16.05 -24.29 23.34
CA LEU A 63 15.21 -23.37 24.12
C LEU A 63 15.82 -21.97 24.19
N LYS A 64 17.14 -21.87 24.40
CA LYS A 64 17.85 -20.59 24.44
C LYS A 64 17.79 -19.87 23.08
N LYS A 65 17.98 -20.62 21.98
CA LYS A 65 17.89 -20.08 20.62
C LYS A 65 16.46 -19.62 20.30
N SER A 66 15.45 -20.43 20.61
CA SER A 66 14.04 -20.08 20.42
C SER A 66 13.65 -18.80 21.16
N ARG A 67 14.12 -18.63 22.41
CA ARG A 67 13.92 -17.38 23.17
C ARG A 67 14.59 -16.18 22.51
N ALA A 68 15.86 -16.32 22.10
CA ALA A 68 16.57 -15.24 21.43
C ALA A 68 15.91 -14.84 20.09
N ASP A 69 15.45 -15.82 19.30
CA ASP A 69 14.74 -15.57 18.05
C ASP A 69 13.38 -14.89 18.30
N SER A 70 12.68 -15.28 19.38
CA SER A 70 11.43 -14.60 19.81
C SER A 70 11.70 -13.14 20.17
N ASP A 71 12.72 -12.88 21.01
CA ASP A 71 13.06 -11.52 21.42
C ASP A 71 13.42 -10.61 20.22
N VAL A 72 14.13 -11.16 19.23
CA VAL A 72 14.46 -10.43 17.99
C VAL A 72 13.20 -10.16 17.16
N LYS A 73 12.32 -11.15 17.02
CA LYS A 73 11.05 -10.98 16.30
C LYS A 73 10.16 -9.95 16.98
N ASP A 74 10.07 -9.96 18.30
CA ASP A 74 9.27 -9.00 19.06
C ASP A 74 9.79 -7.56 18.87
N ARG A 75 11.11 -7.36 18.90
CA ARG A 75 11.71 -6.05 18.58
C ARG A 75 11.44 -5.61 17.15
N LEU A 76 11.53 -6.53 16.18
CA LEU A 76 11.25 -6.23 14.78
C LEU A 76 9.77 -5.87 14.58
N LEU A 77 8.87 -6.58 15.24
CA LEU A 77 7.43 -6.31 15.22
C LEU A 77 7.12 -4.94 15.81
N GLN A 78 7.73 -4.57 16.94
CA GLN A 78 7.58 -3.23 17.51
C GLN A 78 8.06 -2.13 16.56
N SER A 79 9.23 -2.31 15.93
CA SER A 79 9.76 -1.37 14.94
C SER A 79 8.82 -1.22 13.73
N LYS A 80 8.31 -2.34 13.21
CA LYS A 80 7.36 -2.34 12.08
C LYS A 80 6.02 -1.72 12.46
N ASN A 81 5.48 -2.01 13.63
CA ASN A 81 4.24 -1.37 14.10
C ASN A 81 4.41 0.13 14.18
N LYS A 82 5.52 0.61 14.73
CA LYS A 82 5.80 2.06 14.76
C LYS A 82 5.82 2.68 13.36
N GLN A 83 6.49 2.04 12.39
CA GLN A 83 6.49 2.53 11.01
C GLN A 83 5.10 2.51 10.36
N ILE A 84 4.29 1.49 10.68
CA ILE A 84 2.90 1.41 10.20
C ILE A 84 2.07 2.54 10.80
N ASP A 85 2.22 2.80 12.10
CA ASP A 85 1.51 3.88 12.79
C ASP A 85 1.92 5.25 12.22
N ASP A 86 3.22 5.49 12.03
CA ASP A 86 3.74 6.74 11.43
C ASP A 86 3.19 6.95 10.00
N VAL A 87 3.20 5.90 9.16
CA VAL A 87 2.67 5.96 7.78
C VAL A 87 1.15 6.09 7.76
N ALA A 88 0.43 5.47 8.71
CA ALA A 88 -1.01 5.58 8.82
C ALA A 88 -1.41 7.00 9.25
N GLU A 89 -0.67 7.61 10.17
CA GLU A 89 -0.86 9.02 10.56
C GLU A 89 -0.58 9.96 9.39
N GLU A 90 0.52 9.76 8.65
CA GLU A 90 0.83 10.59 7.48
C GLU A 90 -0.22 10.43 6.37
N ASN A 91 -0.67 9.20 6.09
CA ASN A 91 -1.78 8.97 5.15
C ASN A 91 -3.09 9.61 5.63
N ALA A 92 -3.43 9.48 6.91
CA ALA A 92 -4.64 10.10 7.46
C ALA A 92 -4.57 11.63 7.36
N ARG A 93 -3.38 12.23 7.55
CA ARG A 93 -3.15 13.67 7.39
C ARG A 93 -3.30 14.10 5.92
N LEU A 94 -2.69 13.35 5.00
CA LEU A 94 -2.74 13.63 3.56
C LEU A 94 -4.17 13.45 3.00
N HIS A 95 -4.85 12.36 3.34
CA HIS A 95 -6.23 12.11 2.94
C HIS A 95 -7.23 13.02 3.67
N GLY A 96 -6.94 13.45 4.90
CA GLY A 96 -7.76 14.42 5.61
C GLY A 96 -7.73 15.82 4.97
N HIS A 97 -6.62 16.18 4.31
CA HIS A 97 -6.49 17.44 3.57
C HIS A 97 -7.00 17.36 2.12
N VAL A 98 -6.91 16.20 1.48
CA VAL A 98 -7.53 15.96 0.18
C VAL A 98 -8.95 15.43 0.41
N SER A 99 -9.86 16.32 0.81
CA SER A 99 -11.27 15.95 0.83
C SER A 99 -11.68 15.59 -0.60
N GLU A 100 -12.23 14.40 -0.82
CA GLU A 100 -12.85 14.02 -2.12
C GLU A 100 -13.88 15.08 -2.56
N GLN A 101 -14.45 15.82 -1.60
CA GLN A 101 -15.30 16.98 -1.82
C GLN A 101 -14.59 18.13 -2.54
N GLY A 102 -13.33 18.45 -2.22
CA GLY A 102 -12.56 19.51 -2.87
C GLY A 102 -12.22 19.16 -4.32
N VAL A 103 -11.84 17.91 -4.59
CA VAL A 103 -11.52 17.43 -5.93
C VAL A 103 -12.77 17.40 -6.82
N SER A 104 -13.90 16.89 -6.31
CA SER A 104 -15.17 16.87 -7.06
C SER A 104 -15.69 18.28 -7.34
N ALA A 105 -15.59 19.20 -6.39
CA ALA A 105 -16.02 20.59 -6.57
C ALA A 105 -15.14 21.31 -7.62
N PHE A 106 -13.83 21.11 -7.57
CA PHE A 106 -12.89 21.69 -8.54
C PHE A 106 -13.08 21.14 -9.95
N ILE A 107 -13.34 19.83 -10.08
CA ILE A 107 -13.70 19.22 -11.38
C ILE A 107 -14.98 19.85 -11.93
N GLN A 108 -16.00 20.00 -11.07
CA GLN A 108 -17.28 20.62 -11.47
C GLN A 108 -17.11 22.09 -11.88
N GLU A 109 -16.23 22.83 -11.20
CA GLU A 109 -15.87 24.21 -11.55
C GLU A 109 -15.20 24.28 -12.93
N ILE A 110 -14.19 23.45 -13.19
CA ILE A 110 -13.53 23.33 -14.50
C ILE A 110 -14.53 22.98 -15.60
N GLU A 111 -15.45 22.04 -15.34
CA GLU A 111 -16.47 21.65 -16.32
C GLU A 111 -17.43 22.80 -16.63
N SER A 112 -17.77 23.61 -15.62
CA SER A 112 -18.62 24.79 -15.80
C SER A 112 -17.93 25.90 -16.60
N GLU A 113 -16.65 26.17 -16.34
CA GLU A 113 -15.85 27.15 -17.08
C GLU A 113 -15.66 26.72 -18.54
N LYS A 114 -15.38 25.43 -18.77
CA LYS A 114 -15.30 24.86 -20.12
C LYS A 114 -16.63 25.03 -20.88
N ALA A 115 -17.76 24.85 -20.21
CA ALA A 115 -19.08 24.98 -20.83
C ALA A 115 -19.38 26.41 -21.29
N GLN A 116 -18.88 27.42 -20.55
CA GLN A 116 -19.03 28.83 -20.92
C GLN A 116 -18.48 29.06 -22.32
N ILE A 117 -17.24 28.65 -22.62
CA ILE A 117 -16.63 28.85 -23.95
C ILE A 117 -17.18 27.89 -25.02
N LEU A 118 -17.45 26.64 -24.66
CA LEU A 118 -17.82 25.60 -25.62
C LEU A 118 -19.16 25.88 -26.31
N ILE A 119 -20.14 26.41 -25.58
CA ILE A 119 -21.49 26.65 -26.11
C ILE A 119 -21.45 27.73 -27.23
N PRO A 120 -20.77 28.88 -27.07
CA PRO A 120 -20.70 29.86 -28.14
C PRO A 120 -19.83 29.44 -29.30
N LEU A 121 -18.78 28.64 -29.09
CA LEU A 121 -18.06 28.01 -30.19
C LEU A 121 -18.96 27.10 -31.03
N MET A 122 -19.82 26.31 -30.39
CA MET A 122 -20.81 25.49 -31.11
C MET A 122 -21.82 26.36 -31.86
N ARG A 123 -22.30 27.45 -31.25
CA ARG A 123 -23.21 28.40 -31.90
C ARG A 123 -22.57 29.04 -33.13
N LEU A 124 -21.33 29.52 -32.99
CA LEU A 124 -20.55 30.11 -34.07
C LEU A 124 -20.33 29.13 -35.21
N LYS A 125 -19.90 27.89 -34.91
CA LYS A 125 -19.71 26.82 -35.88
C LYS A 125 -20.98 26.50 -36.64
N ASN A 126 -22.11 26.38 -35.95
CA ASN A 126 -23.38 26.08 -36.60
C ASN A 126 -23.82 27.23 -37.52
N ARG A 127 -23.56 28.48 -37.13
CA ARG A 127 -23.91 29.64 -37.95
C ARG A 127 -22.98 29.82 -39.16
N SER A 128 -21.69 29.50 -39.03
CA SER A 128 -20.76 29.51 -40.16
C SER A 128 -21.13 28.45 -41.19
N LEU A 129 -21.51 27.25 -40.73
CA LEU A 129 -21.96 26.16 -41.61
C LEU A 129 -23.24 26.54 -42.37
N ALA A 130 -24.20 27.21 -41.71
CA ALA A 130 -25.42 27.69 -42.36
C ALA A 130 -25.09 28.74 -43.45
N MET A 131 -24.19 29.68 -43.15
CA MET A 131 -23.75 30.70 -44.10
C MET A 131 -22.99 30.11 -45.30
N GLU A 132 -22.13 29.12 -45.07
CA GLU A 132 -21.43 28.38 -46.13
C GLU A 132 -22.41 27.64 -47.05
N GLN A 133 -23.46 27.03 -46.50
CA GLN A 133 -24.49 26.33 -47.29
C GLN A 133 -25.24 27.30 -48.23
N GLN A 134 -25.59 28.49 -47.75
CA GLN A 134 -26.29 29.49 -48.54
C GLN A 134 -25.42 30.13 -49.62
N LEU A 135 -24.15 30.40 -49.30
CA LEU A 135 -23.17 30.81 -50.31
C LEU A 135 -23.08 29.79 -51.44
N ASN A 136 -23.10 28.50 -51.11
CA ASN A 136 -23.02 27.42 -52.09
C ASN A 136 -24.31 27.21 -52.90
N SER A 137 -25.49 27.50 -52.33
CA SER A 137 -26.78 27.28 -53.01
C SER A 137 -27.32 28.51 -53.75
N GLU A 138 -27.25 29.69 -53.13
CA GLU A 138 -27.88 30.93 -53.61
C GLU A 138 -26.87 31.96 -54.11
N GLY A 139 -25.58 31.79 -53.83
CA GLY A 139 -24.53 32.73 -54.23
C GLY A 139 -24.55 34.07 -53.48
N ALA A 140 -25.44 34.21 -52.49
CA ALA A 140 -25.59 35.39 -51.63
C ALA A 140 -25.94 34.94 -50.21
N VAL A 141 -25.63 35.79 -49.22
CA VAL A 141 -25.94 35.56 -47.81
C VAL A 141 -26.93 36.61 -47.36
N ASP A 142 -27.98 36.22 -46.62
CA ASP A 142 -28.89 37.19 -46.03
C ASP A 142 -28.12 38.06 -45.03
N ARG A 143 -28.39 39.36 -45.07
CA ARG A 143 -27.85 40.32 -44.12
C ARG A 143 -28.16 39.90 -42.68
N ALA A 144 -29.31 39.29 -42.44
CA ALA A 144 -29.68 38.75 -41.12
C ALA A 144 -28.77 37.60 -40.66
N GLU A 145 -28.31 36.74 -41.56
CA GLU A 145 -27.41 35.63 -41.25
C GLU A 145 -25.99 36.08 -40.99
N TYR A 146 -25.50 37.03 -41.77
CA TYR A 146 -24.23 37.69 -41.50
C TYR A 146 -24.21 38.36 -40.12
N PHE A 147 -25.25 39.13 -39.76
CA PHE A 147 -25.34 39.75 -38.44
C PHE A 147 -25.42 38.73 -37.30
N ALA A 148 -26.13 37.62 -37.50
CA ALA A 148 -26.19 36.56 -36.51
C ALA A 148 -24.85 35.80 -36.35
N LEU A 149 -24.08 35.65 -37.43
CA LEU A 149 -22.71 35.13 -37.35
C LEU A 149 -21.79 36.08 -36.60
N GLN A 150 -21.89 37.38 -36.90
CA GLN A 150 -21.14 38.43 -36.21
C GLN A 150 -21.45 38.43 -34.70
N ALA A 151 -22.73 38.36 -34.32
CA ALA A 151 -23.13 38.29 -32.92
C ALA A 151 -22.63 37.02 -32.21
N ALA A 152 -22.60 35.87 -32.90
CA ALA A 152 -22.01 34.65 -32.35
C ALA A 152 -20.49 34.77 -32.17
N LEU A 153 -19.79 35.48 -33.06
CA LEU A 153 -18.36 35.73 -32.96
C LEU A 153 -18.03 36.68 -31.82
N ASP A 154 -18.83 37.73 -31.63
CA ASP A 154 -18.66 38.69 -30.53
C ASP A 154 -18.91 38.01 -29.18
N CYS A 155 -19.91 37.12 -29.09
CA CYS A 155 -20.15 36.30 -27.89
C CYS A 155 -18.93 35.44 -27.51
N VAL A 156 -18.30 34.77 -28.48
CA VAL A 156 -17.07 33.98 -28.22
C VAL A 156 -15.91 34.89 -27.79
N ARG A 157 -15.80 36.08 -28.38
CA ARG A 157 -14.73 37.05 -28.03
C ARG A 157 -14.89 37.54 -26.59
N ASP A 158 -16.11 37.86 -26.17
CA ASP A 158 -16.39 38.37 -24.84
C ASP A 158 -16.10 37.32 -23.76
N GLU A 159 -16.49 36.06 -24.00
CA GLU A 159 -16.20 34.97 -23.07
C GLU A 159 -14.71 34.62 -22.99
N LEU A 160 -13.99 34.66 -24.13
CA LEU A 160 -12.53 34.49 -24.12
C LEU A 160 -11.84 35.62 -23.36
N ALA A 161 -12.32 36.87 -23.48
CA ALA A 161 -11.78 37.99 -22.72
C ALA A 161 -12.01 37.79 -21.21
N GLN A 162 -13.21 37.40 -20.80
CA GLN A 162 -13.52 37.10 -19.39
C GLN A 162 -12.66 35.95 -18.84
N ALA A 163 -12.45 34.88 -19.61
CA ALA A 163 -11.59 33.78 -19.21
C ALA A 163 -10.13 34.20 -19.06
N MET A 164 -9.61 35.04 -19.96
CA MET A 164 -8.25 35.58 -19.84
C MET A 164 -8.07 36.46 -18.60
N ASP A 165 -9.05 37.30 -18.29
CA ASP A 165 -9.05 38.14 -17.08
C ASP A 165 -9.10 37.27 -15.80
N ALA A 166 -9.92 36.21 -15.80
CA ALA A 166 -10.00 35.27 -14.69
C ALA A 166 -8.66 34.55 -14.45
N ILE A 167 -8.00 34.07 -15.51
CA ILE A 167 -6.69 33.42 -15.42
C ILE A 167 -5.63 34.38 -14.87
N TYR A 168 -5.64 35.64 -15.33
CA TYR A 168 -4.70 36.65 -14.86
C TYR A 168 -4.87 36.92 -13.35
N ASN A 169 -6.11 37.06 -12.90
CA ASN A 169 -6.43 37.30 -11.49
C ASN A 169 -6.09 36.07 -10.61
N ALA A 170 -6.46 34.86 -11.03
CA ALA A 170 -6.14 33.63 -10.30
C ALA A 170 -4.62 33.40 -10.18
N GLY A 171 -3.85 33.73 -11.22
CA GLY A 171 -2.39 33.68 -11.19
C GLY A 171 -1.78 34.64 -10.16
N ALA A 172 -2.36 35.83 -9.99
CA ALA A 172 -1.93 36.80 -9.00
C ALA A 172 -2.21 36.33 -7.56
N GLU A 173 -3.38 35.73 -7.32
CA GLU A 173 -3.75 35.17 -6.01
C GLU A 173 -2.87 33.98 -5.64
N PHE A 174 -2.58 33.08 -6.58
CA PHE A 174 -1.67 31.97 -6.36
C PHE A 174 -0.25 32.45 -6.02
N GLN A 175 0.29 33.42 -6.75
CA GLN A 175 1.60 34.01 -6.44
C GLN A 175 1.64 34.68 -5.06
N ALA A 176 0.55 35.35 -4.66
CA ALA A 176 0.43 35.95 -3.33
C ALA A 176 0.41 34.87 -2.23
N SER A 177 -0.32 33.76 -2.43
CA SER A 177 -0.39 32.63 -1.51
C SER A 177 0.97 31.93 -1.35
N VAL A 178 1.68 31.66 -2.45
CA VAL A 178 3.03 31.07 -2.43
C VAL A 178 4.03 31.97 -1.70
N SER A 179 3.91 33.29 -1.88
CA SER A 179 4.77 34.28 -1.20
C SER A 179 4.50 34.32 0.31
N GLN A 180 3.25 34.17 0.74
CA GLN A 180 2.89 34.09 2.16
C GLN A 180 3.33 32.76 2.81
N ALA A 181 3.24 31.65 2.08
CA ALA A 181 3.69 30.34 2.55
C ALA A 181 5.23 30.21 2.64
N SER A 182 5.97 31.00 1.85
CA SER A 182 7.45 31.00 1.86
C SER A 182 8.08 31.92 2.91
N MET A 183 7.31 32.68 3.70
CA MET A 183 7.88 33.44 4.82
C MET A 183 8.05 32.51 6.03
N PRO A 184 9.27 32.08 6.40
CA PRO A 184 9.47 31.44 7.68
C PRO A 184 9.09 32.46 8.76
N SER A 185 8.23 32.05 9.69
CA SER A 185 7.98 32.78 10.91
C SER A 185 9.27 32.82 11.74
N GLU A 186 10.15 33.78 11.45
CA GLU A 186 11.20 34.23 12.37
C GLU A 186 10.55 34.95 13.55
N SER A 187 9.96 34.18 14.46
CA SER A 187 9.58 34.68 15.77
C SER A 187 9.41 33.52 16.74
N GLY A 188 10.52 33.17 17.37
CA GLY A 188 10.60 32.19 18.46
C GLY A 188 12.01 32.16 19.06
N ASN A 189 12.50 33.35 19.40
CA ASN A 189 13.82 33.60 19.95
C ASN A 189 14.05 32.76 21.22
N ILE A 190 15.22 32.14 21.25
CA ILE A 190 15.75 31.34 22.35
C ILE A 190 16.02 32.27 23.54
N GLN A 191 15.38 32.02 24.68
CA GLN A 191 15.89 32.31 26.01
C GLN A 191 15.48 31.21 26.97
#